data_AF-A0A8D8ZND1-F1
#
_entry.id   AF-A0A8D8ZND1-F1
#
_cell.length_a   1.000
_cell.length_b   1.000
_cell.length_c   1.000
_cell.angle_alpha   90.00
_cell.angle_beta   90.00
_cell.angle_gamma   90.00
#
_symmetry.space_group_name_H-M   'P 1'
#
loop_
_entity.id
_entity.type
_entity.pdbx_description
1 polymer ?
#
loop_
_entity_poly.entity_id
_entity_poly.type
_entity_poly.pdbx_seq_one_letter_code
_entity_poly.pdbx_strand_id
1 'polypeptide(L)'
;GNHENISNRSFKNFKMAANLITGLSLIPKCRTFLQTKLSSFYLSASYSANKMDIASKLKELEVIPDVIKTAPSELLKVEYAGNNSVNLGNELTPTQVQDAPKVTWNADPKENYLLCMTDPDAPSRKEPTFREWHHWLMGNIKGGDLEGADFLSRYIGAGPPPDTGLHRYVFLLYKQPKFIVFDETRLLANSADGRANFSISKFAEKYGLGEPIAVNFFQAKYDDYVPILYKQLGA
;
A
#
# COMPACT_ATOMS: atom_id res chain seq x y z
N GLY A 1 20.63 1.13 20.14
CA GLY A 1 20.29 0.24 21.27
C GLY A 1 19.04 -0.54 20.92
N ASN A 2 19.12 -1.87 21.04
CA ASN A 2 18.06 -2.90 20.92
C ASN A 2 16.64 -2.47 20.50
N HIS A 3 16.40 -2.33 19.19
CA HIS A 3 15.08 -2.58 18.61
C HIS A 3 15.12 -3.92 17.88
N GLU A 4 15.16 -5.02 18.63
CA GLU A 4 14.72 -6.28 18.04
C GLU A 4 13.23 -6.12 17.73
N ASN A 5 12.91 -6.06 16.43
CA ASN A 5 11.55 -5.91 15.96
C ASN A 5 10.67 -7.04 16.57
N ILE A 6 9.45 -6.72 17.01
CA ILE A 6 8.57 -7.65 17.74
C ILE A 6 8.34 -8.93 16.92
N SER A 7 8.29 -8.80 15.60
CA SER A 7 8.24 -9.91 14.64
C SER A 7 9.43 -10.87 14.79
N ASN A 8 10.66 -10.36 14.90
CA ASN A 8 11.87 -11.19 15.09
C ASN A 8 11.86 -11.92 16.44
N ARG A 9 11.36 -11.29 17.51
CA ARG A 9 11.25 -11.92 18.83
C ARG A 9 10.19 -13.02 18.83
N SER A 10 9.04 -12.79 18.18
CA SER A 10 7.99 -13.80 17.98
C SER A 10 8.49 -14.99 17.16
N PHE A 11 9.28 -14.75 16.12
CA PHE A 11 9.87 -15.78 15.26
C PHE A 11 10.90 -16.65 16.00
N LYS A 12 11.73 -16.05 16.85
CA LYS A 12 12.66 -16.79 17.72
C LYS A 12 11.92 -17.71 18.69
N ASN A 13 10.87 -17.20 19.33
CA ASN A 13 10.04 -18.00 20.25
C ASN A 13 9.34 -19.15 19.52
N PHE A 14 8.92 -18.95 18.26
CA PHE A 14 8.34 -20.03 17.43
C PHE A 14 9.28 -21.20 17.24
N LYS A 15 10.48 -20.89 16.73
CA LYS A 15 11.48 -21.91 16.45
C LYS A 15 11.80 -22.69 17.72
N MET A 16 11.87 -22.02 18.87
CA MET A 16 12.11 -22.66 20.16
C MET A 16 10.98 -23.61 20.55
N ALA A 17 9.71 -23.18 20.46
CA ALA A 17 8.56 -23.98 20.83
C ALA A 17 8.31 -25.16 19.86
N ALA A 18 8.54 -24.97 18.56
CA ALA A 18 8.49 -26.04 17.57
C ALA A 18 9.57 -27.11 17.84
N ASN A 19 10.78 -26.68 18.19
CA ASN A 19 11.88 -27.59 18.53
C ASN A 19 11.59 -28.41 19.81
N LEU A 20 10.95 -27.81 20.82
CA LEU A 20 10.52 -28.51 22.03
C LEU A 20 9.52 -29.64 21.73
N ILE A 21 8.53 -29.39 20.85
CA ILE A 21 7.55 -30.41 20.45
C ILE A 21 8.20 -31.55 19.67
N THR A 22 9.24 -31.24 18.89
CA THR A 22 9.97 -32.28 18.17
C THR A 22 10.81 -33.19 19.06
N GLY A 23 11.21 -32.72 20.24
CA GLY A 23 12.02 -33.46 21.21
C GLY A 23 11.24 -34.31 22.23
N LEU A 24 9.91 -34.16 22.30
CA LEU A 24 9.07 -34.94 23.23
C LEU A 24 8.66 -36.29 22.61
N SER A 25 8.64 -37.37 23.42
CA SER A 25 8.12 -38.69 23.00
C SER A 25 6.59 -38.73 23.01
N LEU A 26 5.97 -37.92 22.15
CA LEU A 26 4.52 -37.83 22.01
C LEU A 26 3.99 -38.89 21.05
N ILE A 27 2.84 -39.49 21.40
CA ILE A 27 2.05 -40.31 20.47
C ILE A 27 1.72 -39.46 19.23
N PRO A 28 1.77 -40.00 18.00
CA PRO A 28 1.66 -39.22 16.76
C PRO A 28 0.49 -38.24 16.71
N LYS A 29 -0.70 -38.66 17.16
CA LYS A 29 -1.90 -37.80 17.22
C LYS A 29 -1.70 -36.56 18.10
N CYS A 30 -1.03 -36.72 19.25
CA CYS A 30 -0.78 -35.62 20.19
C CYS A 30 0.25 -34.63 19.62
N ARG A 31 1.30 -35.14 18.95
CA ARG A 31 2.30 -34.31 18.26
C ARG A 31 1.66 -33.47 17.15
N THR A 32 0.87 -34.09 16.28
CA THR A 32 0.16 -33.38 15.20
C THR A 32 -0.81 -32.33 15.74
N PHE A 33 -1.54 -32.66 16.81
CA PHE A 33 -2.46 -31.72 17.45
C PHE A 33 -1.72 -30.50 18.04
N LEU A 34 -0.62 -30.71 18.75
CA LEU A 34 0.18 -29.61 19.30
C LEU A 34 0.80 -28.77 18.18
N GLN A 35 1.35 -29.40 17.15
CA GLN A 35 2.00 -28.69 16.05
C GLN A 35 1.02 -27.82 15.25
N THR A 36 -0.20 -28.30 15.00
CA THR A 36 -1.26 -27.50 14.35
C THR A 36 -1.73 -26.33 15.22
N LYS A 37 -1.91 -26.54 16.53
CA LYS A 37 -2.27 -25.48 17.48
C LYS A 37 -1.18 -24.40 17.57
N LEU A 38 0.09 -24.80 17.62
CA LEU A 38 1.18 -23.82 17.58
C LEU A 38 1.15 -23.05 16.27
N SER A 39 1.19 -23.70 15.11
CA SER A 39 1.20 -23.00 13.81
C SER A 39 0.05 -21.99 13.68
N SER A 40 -1.15 -22.33 14.14
CA SER A 40 -2.29 -21.41 14.18
C SER A 40 -2.06 -20.21 15.12
N PHE A 41 -1.51 -20.44 16.31
CA PHE A 41 -1.16 -19.36 17.25
C PHE A 41 -0.05 -18.45 16.71
N TYR A 42 0.96 -19.01 16.05
CA TYR A 42 2.02 -18.20 15.45
C TYR A 42 1.54 -17.36 14.27
N LEU A 43 0.65 -17.93 13.45
CA LEU A 43 0.02 -17.19 12.37
C LEU A 43 -0.81 -16.01 12.92
N SER A 44 -1.63 -16.24 13.95
CA SER A 44 -2.44 -15.17 14.56
C SER A 44 -1.58 -14.11 15.26
N ALA A 45 -0.53 -14.50 15.98
CA ALA A 45 0.41 -13.58 16.62
C ALA A 45 1.19 -12.76 15.59
N SER A 46 1.64 -13.37 14.50
CA SER A 46 2.38 -12.68 13.42
C SER A 46 1.46 -11.70 12.68
N TYR A 47 0.23 -12.11 12.39
CA TYR A 47 -0.80 -11.24 11.81
C TYR A 47 -1.09 -10.03 12.72
N SER A 48 -1.28 -10.27 14.02
CA SER A 48 -1.50 -9.20 14.99
C SER A 48 -0.31 -8.24 15.09
N ALA A 49 0.93 -8.76 15.06
CA ALA A 49 2.14 -7.95 15.09
C ALA A 49 2.29 -7.10 13.83
N ASN A 50 2.06 -7.68 12.64
CA ASN A 50 2.11 -6.95 11.37
C ASN A 50 1.04 -5.85 11.32
N LYS A 51 -0.20 -6.15 11.73
CA LYS A 51 -1.27 -5.15 11.80
C LYS A 51 -0.92 -4.00 12.74
N MET A 52 -0.28 -4.29 13.87
CA MET A 52 0.17 -3.27 14.82
C MET A 52 1.28 -2.39 14.24
N ASP A 53 2.20 -2.96 13.47
CA ASP A 53 3.28 -2.22 12.79
C ASP A 53 2.71 -1.28 11.70
N ILE A 54 1.82 -1.80 10.85
CA ILE A 54 1.10 -1.01 9.83
C ILE A 54 0.35 0.15 10.50
N ALA A 55 -0.49 -0.12 11.50
CA ALA A 55 -1.28 0.90 12.17
C ALA A 55 -0.41 1.97 12.86
N SER A 56 0.74 1.56 13.42
CA SER A 56 1.68 2.49 14.05
C SER A 56 2.31 3.42 13.01
N LYS A 57 2.79 2.87 11.89
CA LYS A 57 3.43 3.65 10.81
C LYS A 57 2.46 4.59 10.11
N LEU A 58 1.22 4.16 9.87
CA LEU A 58 0.19 5.00 9.29
C LEU A 58 -0.16 6.20 10.18
N LYS A 59 -0.15 6.02 11.50
CA LYS A 59 -0.40 7.12 12.47
C LYS A 59 0.82 8.03 12.61
N GLU A 60 2.02 7.45 12.71
CA GLU A 60 3.28 8.18 12.81
C GLU A 60 3.47 9.17 11.66
N LEU A 61 3.13 8.76 10.43
CA LEU A 61 3.22 9.58 9.23
C LEU A 61 1.89 10.21 8.83
N GLU A 62 0.92 10.23 9.74
CA GLU A 62 -0.40 10.89 9.61
C GLU A 62 -1.23 10.47 8.39
N VAL A 63 -0.92 9.33 7.76
CA VAL A 63 -1.79 8.73 6.71
C VAL A 63 -3.17 8.44 7.32
N ILE A 64 -3.17 8.02 8.59
CA ILE A 64 -4.33 8.17 9.48
C ILE A 64 -4.09 9.43 10.31
N PRO A 65 -4.97 10.45 10.27
CA PRO A 65 -6.31 10.44 9.67
C PRO A 65 -6.42 11.03 8.26
N ASP A 66 -5.34 11.53 7.66
CA ASP A 66 -5.42 12.39 6.47
C ASP A 66 -6.04 11.72 5.24
N VAL A 67 -5.80 10.42 5.04
CA VAL A 67 -6.21 9.69 3.84
C VAL A 67 -7.26 8.62 4.16
N ILE A 68 -7.03 7.86 5.24
CA ILE A 68 -7.90 6.77 5.68
C ILE A 68 -8.16 6.86 7.18
N LYS A 69 -9.30 6.32 7.62
CA LYS A 69 -9.72 6.38 9.02
C LYS A 69 -9.22 5.19 9.84
N THR A 70 -9.09 4.03 9.20
CA THR A 70 -8.69 2.78 9.85
C THR A 70 -7.53 2.12 9.13
N ALA A 71 -6.70 1.40 9.88
CA ALA A 71 -5.56 0.69 9.32
C ALA A 71 -6.02 -0.61 8.66
N PRO A 72 -5.68 -0.85 7.38
CA PRO A 72 -5.87 -2.15 6.73
C PRO A 72 -5.08 -3.24 7.44
N SER A 73 -5.51 -4.48 7.26
CA SER A 73 -4.85 -5.63 7.88
C SER A 73 -3.64 -6.15 7.13
N GLU A 74 -3.53 -5.83 5.84
CA GLU A 74 -2.51 -6.39 4.97
C GLU A 74 -1.57 -5.31 4.44
N LEU A 75 -0.31 -5.69 4.27
CA LEU A 75 0.69 -4.88 3.60
C LEU A 75 0.65 -5.18 2.11
N LEU A 76 0.46 -4.15 1.29
CA LEU A 76 0.50 -4.29 -0.17
C LEU A 76 1.95 -4.38 -0.64
N LYS A 77 2.29 -5.39 -1.43
CA LYS A 77 3.66 -5.54 -1.95
C LYS A 77 3.81 -4.71 -3.23
N VAL A 78 4.63 -3.67 -3.16
CA VAL A 78 4.90 -2.73 -4.27
C VAL A 78 6.41 -2.67 -4.53
N GLU A 79 6.82 -3.06 -5.73
CA GLU A 79 8.22 -3.17 -6.16
C GLU A 79 8.45 -2.38 -7.46
N TYR A 80 9.31 -1.38 -7.40
CA TYR A 80 9.82 -0.66 -8.55
C TYR A 80 11.06 -1.35 -9.13
N ALA A 81 11.47 -0.94 -10.33
CA ALA A 81 12.70 -1.42 -10.95
C ALA A 81 13.93 -1.17 -10.05
N GLY A 82 14.97 -2.00 -10.21
CA GLY A 82 16.22 -1.84 -9.45
C GLY A 82 16.12 -2.25 -7.97
N ASN A 83 15.19 -3.14 -7.62
CA ASN A 83 14.95 -3.60 -6.24
C ASN A 83 14.46 -2.51 -5.27
N ASN A 84 13.88 -1.42 -5.80
CA ASN A 84 13.32 -0.35 -4.99
C ASN A 84 11.93 -0.77 -4.48
N SER A 85 11.86 -1.19 -3.21
CA SER A 85 10.61 -1.65 -2.60
C SER A 85 9.98 -0.55 -1.73
N VAL A 86 8.66 -0.47 -1.76
CA VAL A 86 7.88 0.38 -0.85
C VAL A 86 7.74 -0.36 0.49
N ASN A 87 8.00 0.34 1.58
CA ASN A 87 8.02 -0.21 2.93
C ASN A 87 7.66 0.85 3.97
N LEU A 88 6.35 1.04 4.18
CA LEU A 88 5.75 1.78 5.29
C LEU A 88 6.40 3.13 5.60
N GLY A 89 6.59 3.95 4.57
CA GLY A 89 7.07 5.33 4.68
C GLY A 89 8.56 5.52 4.45
N ASN A 90 9.29 4.50 3.97
CA ASN A 90 10.66 4.66 3.50
C ASN A 90 10.76 5.75 2.42
N GLU A 91 11.92 6.36 2.31
CA GLU A 91 12.19 7.34 1.25
C GLU A 91 12.56 6.63 -0.06
N LEU A 92 11.94 7.05 -1.16
CA LEU A 92 12.32 6.72 -2.54
C LEU A 92 12.43 8.03 -3.33
N THR A 93 13.31 8.10 -4.33
CA THR A 93 13.45 9.31 -5.15
C THR A 93 12.43 9.30 -6.30
N PRO A 94 11.99 10.47 -6.79
CA PRO A 94 11.17 10.56 -8.00
C PRO A 94 11.76 9.77 -9.19
N THR A 95 13.08 9.80 -9.38
CA THR A 95 13.79 9.01 -10.40
C THR A 95 13.57 7.50 -10.22
N GLN A 96 13.60 6.98 -8.98
CA GLN A 96 13.39 5.55 -8.72
C GLN A 96 11.95 5.09 -8.97
N VAL A 97 10.99 6.04 -8.90
CA VAL A 97 9.55 5.76 -9.02
C VAL A 97 8.92 6.39 -10.27
N GLN A 98 9.73 6.72 -11.28
CA GLN A 98 9.25 7.34 -12.51
C GLN A 98 8.31 6.43 -13.32
N ASP A 99 8.55 5.12 -13.28
CA ASP A 99 7.77 4.10 -13.97
C ASP A 99 6.83 3.35 -13.01
N ALA A 100 5.72 2.82 -13.54
CA ALA A 100 4.74 2.11 -12.73
C ALA A 100 5.36 0.86 -12.05
N PRO A 101 5.09 0.63 -10.75
CA PRO A 101 5.64 -0.52 -10.04
C PRO A 101 4.87 -1.80 -10.35
N LYS A 102 5.50 -2.93 -10.03
CA LYS A 102 4.79 -4.20 -9.87
C LYS A 102 4.06 -4.18 -8.52
N VAL A 103 2.75 -4.45 -8.54
CA VAL A 103 1.93 -4.54 -7.33
C VAL A 103 1.39 -5.97 -7.18
N THR A 104 1.53 -6.54 -5.99
CA THR A 104 1.08 -7.91 -5.70
C THR A 104 0.46 -8.01 -4.31
N TRP A 105 -0.55 -8.87 -4.19
CA TRP A 105 -1.25 -9.22 -2.95
C TRP A 105 -1.78 -10.66 -3.06
N ASN A 106 -2.36 -11.16 -1.98
CA ASN A 106 -3.04 -12.46 -1.98
C ASN A 106 -4.43 -12.33 -2.64
N ALA A 107 -4.45 -12.20 -3.96
CA ALA A 107 -5.66 -11.98 -4.73
C ALA A 107 -6.50 -13.25 -4.87
N ASP A 108 -7.82 -13.13 -4.71
CA ASP A 108 -8.76 -14.16 -5.13
C ASP A 108 -9.02 -13.99 -6.64
N PRO A 109 -8.70 -14.99 -7.49
CA PRO A 109 -8.91 -14.91 -8.94
C PRO A 109 -10.36 -14.63 -9.36
N LYS A 110 -11.34 -14.86 -8.49
CA LYS A 110 -12.76 -14.65 -8.76
C LYS A 110 -13.23 -13.24 -8.40
N GLU A 111 -12.47 -12.50 -7.62
CA GLU A 111 -12.86 -11.17 -7.12
C GLU A 111 -12.33 -10.05 -8.01
N ASN A 112 -12.91 -8.86 -7.84
CA ASN A 112 -12.43 -7.64 -8.49
C ASN A 112 -11.86 -6.69 -7.45
N TYR A 113 -10.83 -5.95 -7.83
CA TYR A 113 -10.15 -5.01 -6.95
C TYR A 113 -10.01 -3.64 -7.59
N LEU A 114 -9.84 -2.63 -6.73
CA LEU A 114 -9.47 -1.29 -7.10
C LEU A 114 -8.14 -0.93 -6.43
N LEU A 115 -7.24 -0.36 -7.19
CA LEU A 115 -5.95 0.14 -6.72
C LEU A 115 -5.91 1.66 -6.90
N CYS A 116 -5.50 2.36 -5.85
CA CYS A 116 -5.25 3.79 -5.87
C CYS A 116 -3.85 4.09 -5.33
N MET A 117 -3.14 5.01 -5.95
CA MET A 117 -1.96 5.69 -5.40
C MET A 117 -2.28 7.18 -5.30
N THR A 118 -2.16 7.77 -4.12
CA THR A 118 -2.60 9.15 -3.86
C THR A 118 -1.59 9.93 -3.01
N ASP A 119 -1.46 11.23 -3.27
CA ASP A 119 -0.60 12.18 -2.56
C ASP A 119 -1.47 13.18 -1.77
N PRO A 120 -1.56 13.08 -0.43
CA PRO A 120 -2.29 14.03 0.39
C PRO A 120 -1.51 15.32 0.66
N ASP A 121 -0.28 15.44 0.20
CA ASP A 121 0.63 16.53 0.52
C ASP A 121 0.76 17.52 -0.64
N ALA A 122 0.05 17.36 -1.75
CA ALA A 122 0.14 18.30 -2.87
C ALA A 122 -0.48 19.69 -2.56
N PRO A 123 0.18 20.83 -2.89
CA PRO A 123 1.56 20.94 -3.39
C PRO A 123 2.64 20.90 -2.30
N SER A 124 2.29 21.12 -1.02
CA SER A 124 3.18 20.80 0.11
C SER A 124 2.36 20.29 1.32
N ARG A 125 2.95 19.44 2.17
CA ARG A 125 2.27 18.95 3.38
C ARG A 125 1.83 20.08 4.32
N LYS A 126 2.59 21.18 4.33
CA LYS A 126 2.30 22.37 5.14
C LYS A 126 1.08 23.14 4.63
N GLU A 127 0.92 23.24 3.31
CA GLU A 127 -0.16 23.96 2.64
C GLU A 127 -0.75 23.08 1.50
N PRO A 128 -1.51 22.02 1.83
CA PRO A 128 -1.89 20.99 0.87
C PRO A 128 -3.18 21.36 0.10
N THR A 129 -3.13 22.48 -0.64
CA THR A 129 -4.28 23.05 -1.35
C THR A 129 -4.78 22.21 -2.54
N PHE A 130 -4.02 21.20 -2.98
CA PHE A 130 -4.39 20.26 -4.03
C PHE A 130 -4.70 18.85 -3.50
N ARG A 131 -4.79 18.68 -2.17
CA ARG A 131 -5.07 17.40 -1.52
C ARG A 131 -6.42 16.82 -1.98
N GLU A 132 -6.50 15.54 -2.29
CA GLU A 132 -5.40 14.65 -2.66
C GLU A 132 -5.07 14.82 -4.15
N TRP A 133 -3.83 14.56 -4.55
CA TRP A 133 -3.44 14.42 -5.95
C TRP A 133 -3.24 12.94 -6.27
N HIS A 134 -4.11 12.35 -7.09
CA HIS A 134 -4.08 10.91 -7.33
C HIS A 134 -3.18 10.52 -8.51
N HIS A 135 -2.14 9.75 -8.21
CA HIS A 135 -1.08 9.36 -9.14
C HIS A 135 -1.46 8.17 -10.02
N TRP A 136 -2.28 7.26 -9.49
CA TRP A 136 -2.69 6.05 -10.20
C TRP A 136 -4.04 5.59 -9.69
N LEU A 137 -4.97 5.28 -10.59
CA LEU A 137 -6.29 4.79 -10.21
C LEU A 137 -6.78 3.80 -11.26
N MET A 138 -7.11 2.59 -10.83
CA MET A 138 -7.72 1.59 -11.70
C MET A 138 -8.68 0.73 -10.91
N GLY A 139 -9.77 0.34 -11.56
CA GLY A 139 -10.74 -0.59 -11.00
C GLY A 139 -10.88 -1.83 -11.86
N ASN A 140 -11.76 -2.73 -11.44
CA ASN A 140 -12.05 -4.00 -12.11
C ASN A 140 -10.80 -4.84 -12.39
N ILE A 141 -9.78 -4.75 -11.52
CA ILE A 141 -8.64 -5.65 -11.56
C ILE A 141 -9.16 -7.04 -11.22
N LYS A 142 -9.19 -7.95 -12.20
CA LYS A 142 -9.66 -9.32 -11.97
C LYS A 142 -8.56 -10.14 -11.32
N GLY A 143 -8.79 -10.59 -10.09
CA GLY A 143 -7.73 -11.22 -9.31
C GLY A 143 -6.54 -10.27 -9.14
N GLY A 144 -5.37 -10.63 -9.67
CA GLY A 144 -4.17 -9.80 -9.65
C GLY A 144 -3.75 -9.26 -11.02
N ASP A 145 -4.62 -9.34 -12.03
CA ASP A 145 -4.32 -8.88 -13.39
C ASP A 145 -4.51 -7.35 -13.51
N LEU A 146 -3.40 -6.62 -13.35
CA LEU A 146 -3.36 -5.17 -13.50
C LEU A 146 -3.45 -4.72 -14.96
N GLU A 147 -3.03 -5.57 -15.92
CA GLU A 147 -3.02 -5.21 -17.34
C GLU A 147 -4.44 -5.20 -17.91
N GLY A 148 -5.29 -6.13 -17.46
CA GLY A 148 -6.70 -6.22 -17.81
C GLY A 148 -7.64 -5.26 -17.07
N ALA A 149 -7.12 -4.38 -16.20
CA ALA A 149 -7.91 -3.48 -15.39
C ALA A 149 -8.51 -2.29 -16.19
N ASP A 150 -9.57 -1.67 -15.65
CA ASP A 150 -10.10 -0.40 -16.15
C ASP A 150 -9.28 0.76 -15.56
N PHE A 151 -8.36 1.31 -16.37
CA PHE A 151 -7.52 2.42 -15.99
C PHE A 151 -8.30 3.73 -15.98
N LEU A 152 -8.69 4.18 -14.79
CA LEU A 152 -9.34 5.47 -14.60
C LEU A 152 -8.34 6.61 -14.71
N SER A 153 -7.16 6.43 -14.12
CA SER A 153 -6.08 7.40 -14.18
C SER A 153 -4.76 6.66 -14.36
N ARG A 154 -4.07 6.89 -15.48
CA ARG A 154 -2.77 6.27 -15.79
C ARG A 154 -1.70 6.72 -14.79
N TYR A 155 -0.69 5.88 -14.60
CA TYR A 155 0.38 6.12 -13.64
C TYR A 155 1.15 7.40 -13.97
N ILE A 156 1.35 8.23 -12.95
CA ILE A 156 2.31 9.35 -12.95
C ILE A 156 3.18 9.17 -11.71
N GLY A 157 4.51 9.20 -11.89
CA GLY A 157 5.46 9.06 -10.78
C GLY A 157 5.38 10.19 -9.75
N ALA A 158 6.21 10.10 -8.71
CA ALA A 158 6.32 11.17 -7.73
C ALA A 158 6.84 12.46 -8.40
N GLY A 159 6.25 13.60 -8.07
CA GLY A 159 6.63 14.90 -8.63
C GLY A 159 6.53 16.04 -7.61
N PRO A 160 7.07 15.87 -6.38
CA PRO A 160 6.99 16.91 -5.36
C PRO A 160 7.78 18.15 -5.82
N PRO A 161 7.22 19.37 -5.70
CA PRO A 161 7.91 20.59 -6.09
C PRO A 161 9.20 20.82 -5.26
N PRO A 162 10.13 21.67 -5.74
CA PRO A 162 11.29 22.06 -4.94
C PRO A 162 10.83 22.76 -3.65
N ASP A 163 11.59 22.56 -2.57
CA ASP A 163 11.39 23.20 -1.26
C ASP A 163 10.05 22.89 -0.54
N THR A 164 9.31 21.85 -0.97
CA THR A 164 8.05 21.42 -0.29
C THR A 164 8.24 20.28 0.71
N GLY A 165 9.46 19.72 0.76
CA GLY A 165 9.81 18.62 1.66
C GLY A 165 9.37 17.25 1.14
N LEU A 166 9.14 16.31 2.07
CA LEU A 166 8.66 14.97 1.75
C LEU A 166 7.14 14.96 1.58
N HIS A 167 6.69 14.39 0.47
CA HIS A 167 5.30 14.05 0.20
C HIS A 167 5.09 12.55 0.42
N ARG A 168 3.91 12.17 0.92
CA ARG A 168 3.51 10.78 1.13
C ARG A 168 2.81 10.24 -0.10
N TYR A 169 3.25 9.10 -0.60
CA TYR A 169 2.61 8.43 -1.73
C TYR A 169 1.96 7.14 -1.25
N VAL A 170 0.65 7.17 -1.08
CA VAL A 170 -0.12 6.13 -0.39
C VAL A 170 -0.81 5.22 -1.39
N PHE A 171 -0.43 3.94 -1.39
CA PHE A 171 -1.12 2.90 -2.14
C PHE A 171 -2.22 2.28 -1.28
N LEU A 172 -3.43 2.19 -1.84
CA LEU A 172 -4.61 1.62 -1.21
C LEU A 172 -5.23 0.59 -2.16
N LEU A 173 -5.47 -0.61 -1.64
CA LEU A 173 -6.16 -1.67 -2.36
C LEU A 173 -7.54 -1.89 -1.72
N TYR A 174 -8.57 -1.87 -2.54
CA TYR A 174 -9.96 -2.16 -2.14
C TYR A 174 -10.44 -3.43 -2.83
N LYS A 175 -11.20 -4.25 -2.10
CA LYS A 175 -12.02 -5.30 -2.71
C LYS A 175 -13.30 -4.67 -3.22
N GLN A 176 -13.63 -4.85 -4.50
CA GLN A 176 -14.89 -4.36 -5.03
C GLN A 176 -16.03 -5.32 -4.67
N PRO A 177 -17.23 -4.81 -4.36
CA PRO A 177 -18.40 -5.66 -4.10
C PRO A 177 -18.90 -6.38 -5.37
N LYS A 178 -18.56 -5.86 -6.55
CA LYS A 178 -18.95 -6.36 -7.87
C LYS A 178 -18.06 -5.72 -8.95
N PHE A 179 -18.31 -6.08 -10.21
CA PHE A 179 -17.84 -5.28 -11.34
C PHE A 179 -18.52 -3.90 -11.32
N ILE A 180 -17.76 -2.84 -11.57
CA ILE A 180 -18.24 -1.45 -11.46
C ILE A 180 -18.06 -0.76 -12.81
N VAL A 181 -19.10 -0.06 -13.28
CA VAL A 181 -18.98 0.86 -14.41
C VAL A 181 -18.69 2.24 -13.84
N PHE A 182 -17.44 2.70 -13.99
CA PHE A 182 -17.00 4.00 -13.49
C PHE A 182 -17.36 5.11 -14.48
N ASP A 183 -18.05 6.15 -13.99
CA ASP A 183 -18.43 7.34 -14.75
C ASP A 183 -17.34 8.43 -14.75
N GLU A 184 -16.19 8.16 -14.15
CA GLU A 184 -15.06 9.09 -14.09
C GLU A 184 -14.45 9.35 -15.47
N THR A 185 -13.90 10.54 -15.65
CA THR A 185 -13.09 10.83 -16.85
C THR A 185 -11.82 9.98 -16.82
N ARG A 186 -11.45 9.42 -17.98
CA ARG A 186 -10.20 8.64 -18.11
C ARG A 186 -9.01 9.60 -18.27
N LEU A 187 -8.12 9.62 -17.30
CA LEU A 187 -6.96 10.52 -17.24
C LEU A 187 -5.71 9.83 -17.77
N LEU A 188 -5.05 10.46 -18.74
CA LEU A 188 -3.79 9.99 -19.32
C LEU A 188 -2.59 10.37 -18.44
N ALA A 189 -1.40 9.85 -18.79
CA ALA A 189 -0.16 10.10 -18.05
C ALA A 189 0.60 11.36 -18.51
N ASN A 190 0.05 12.11 -19.47
CA ASN A 190 0.65 13.30 -20.08
C ASN A 190 -0.12 14.60 -19.75
N SER A 191 -0.97 14.58 -18.73
CA SER A 191 -1.65 15.78 -18.22
C SER A 191 -1.88 15.67 -16.72
N ALA A 192 -1.76 16.80 -16.04
CA ALA A 192 -2.10 16.95 -14.63
C ALA A 192 -3.59 17.26 -14.39
N ASP A 193 -4.37 17.50 -15.45
CA ASP A 193 -5.77 17.89 -15.35
C ASP A 193 -6.62 16.80 -14.68
N GLY A 194 -7.53 17.23 -13.81
CA GLY A 194 -8.45 16.34 -13.10
C GLY A 194 -7.80 15.52 -11.98
N ARG A 195 -6.50 15.69 -11.70
CA ARG A 195 -5.78 14.90 -10.69
C ARG A 195 -5.88 15.45 -9.27
N ALA A 196 -5.88 16.77 -9.14
CA ALA A 196 -5.94 17.50 -7.88
C ALA A 196 -7.34 17.47 -7.24
N ASN A 197 -7.42 17.77 -5.94
CA ASN A 197 -8.66 17.84 -5.17
C ASN A 197 -9.46 16.52 -5.17
N PHE A 198 -8.75 15.39 -5.35
CA PHE A 198 -9.31 14.06 -5.22
C PHE A 198 -9.56 13.71 -3.76
N SER A 199 -10.43 12.72 -3.51
CA SER A 199 -10.57 12.13 -2.18
C SER A 199 -10.90 10.65 -2.33
N ILE A 200 -9.95 9.79 -1.96
CA ILE A 200 -10.16 8.34 -2.04
C ILE A 200 -11.31 7.89 -1.13
N SER A 201 -11.52 8.58 0.01
CA SER A 201 -12.65 8.29 0.90
C SER A 201 -14.00 8.58 0.24
N LYS A 202 -14.16 9.71 -0.45
CA LYS A 202 -15.41 10.03 -1.17
C LYS A 202 -15.62 9.11 -2.37
N PHE A 203 -14.54 8.76 -3.05
CA PHE A 203 -14.57 7.79 -4.15
C PHE A 203 -15.03 6.41 -3.66
N ALA A 204 -14.47 5.92 -2.55
CA ALA A 204 -14.85 4.65 -1.93
C ALA A 204 -16.32 4.64 -1.50
N GLU A 205 -16.83 5.75 -0.96
CA GLU A 205 -18.24 5.92 -0.63
C GLU A 205 -19.14 5.87 -1.87
N LYS A 206 -18.82 6.66 -2.91
CA LYS A 206 -19.57 6.73 -4.18
C LYS A 206 -19.80 5.34 -4.79
N TYR A 207 -18.79 4.48 -4.75
CA TYR A 207 -18.80 3.16 -5.38
C TYR A 207 -19.02 1.99 -4.41
N GLY A 208 -19.27 2.27 -3.13
CA GLY A 208 -19.54 1.23 -2.11
C GLY A 208 -18.37 0.27 -1.90
N LEU A 209 -17.13 0.76 -1.94
CA LEU A 209 -15.92 -0.07 -1.80
C LEU A 209 -15.67 -0.50 -0.34
N GLY A 210 -16.23 0.20 0.64
CA GLY A 210 -15.92 0.00 2.05
C GLY A 210 -14.51 0.49 2.41
N GLU A 211 -13.85 -0.21 3.33
CA GLU A 211 -12.50 0.12 3.79
C GLU A 211 -11.42 -0.58 2.92
N PRO A 212 -10.21 -0.01 2.81
CA PRO A 212 -9.12 -0.65 2.09
C PRO A 212 -8.68 -1.94 2.82
N ILE A 213 -8.37 -2.98 2.03
CA ILE A 213 -7.95 -4.29 2.53
C ILE A 213 -6.42 -4.39 2.71
N ALA A 214 -5.67 -3.61 1.92
CA ALA A 214 -4.22 -3.53 2.02
C ALA A 214 -3.72 -2.11 1.76
N VAL A 215 -2.56 -1.79 2.35
CA VAL A 215 -1.89 -0.49 2.19
C VAL A 215 -0.39 -0.68 2.11
N ASN A 216 0.27 0.24 1.42
CA ASN A 216 1.68 0.52 1.60
C ASN A 216 1.95 1.96 1.16
N PHE A 217 3.07 2.55 1.55
CA PHE A 217 3.37 3.92 1.16
C PHE A 217 4.87 4.20 1.26
N PHE A 218 5.34 5.17 0.50
CA PHE A 218 6.69 5.72 0.59
C PHE A 218 6.60 7.24 0.73
N GLN A 219 7.74 7.88 0.96
CA GLN A 219 7.88 9.32 0.91
C GLN A 219 8.88 9.71 -0.19
N ALA A 220 8.63 10.81 -0.89
CA ALA A 220 9.59 11.36 -1.83
C ALA A 220 9.64 12.88 -1.72
N LYS A 221 10.80 13.44 -2.02
CA LYS A 221 11.06 14.87 -2.15
C LYS A 221 11.67 15.14 -3.51
N TYR A 222 11.79 16.41 -3.86
CA TYR A 222 12.33 16.85 -5.14
C TYR A 222 13.66 16.15 -5.50
N ASP A 223 13.79 15.76 -6.77
CA ASP A 223 15.05 15.44 -7.43
C ASP A 223 15.03 15.97 -8.89
N ASP A 224 16.12 15.75 -9.63
CA ASP A 224 16.30 16.30 -10.98
C ASP A 224 15.40 15.67 -12.07
N TYR A 225 14.63 14.62 -11.75
CA TYR A 225 13.62 14.07 -12.67
C TYR A 225 12.34 14.92 -12.67
N VAL A 226 12.02 15.63 -11.58
CA VAL A 226 10.76 16.38 -11.44
C VAL A 226 10.53 17.40 -12.57
N PRO A 227 11.52 18.21 -13.01
CA PRO A 227 11.34 19.11 -14.15
C PRO A 227 11.02 18.38 -15.47
N ILE A 228 11.57 17.17 -15.68
CA ILE A 228 11.29 16.35 -16.86
C ILE A 228 9.83 15.89 -16.82
N LEU A 229 9.36 15.45 -15.66
CA LEU A 229 7.97 15.07 -15.44
C LEU A 229 7.03 16.25 -15.70
N TYR A 230 7.31 17.44 -15.17
CA TYR A 230 6.47 18.62 -15.37
C TYR A 230 6.30 18.98 -16.85
N LYS A 231 7.39 18.91 -17.62
CA LYS A 231 7.34 19.10 -19.08
C LYS A 231 6.44 18.07 -19.78
N GLN A 232 6.45 16.80 -19.32
CA GLN A 232 5.55 15.76 -19.84
C GLN A 232 4.07 16.08 -19.54
N LEU A 233 3.78 16.73 -18.42
CA LEU A 233 2.43 17.11 -18.00
C LEU A 233 1.94 18.44 -18.58
N GLY A 234 2.77 19.12 -19.37
CA GLY A 234 2.44 20.40 -20.02
C GLY A 234 2.67 21.64 -19.16
N ALA A 235 3.48 21.54 -18.10
CA ALA A 235 3.90 22.65 -17.26
C ALA A 235 5.24 23.27 -17.69
#